data_AF-A0A0N1GIR9-F1
#
_entry.id   AF-A0A0N1GIR9-F1
#
_cell.length_a   1.000
_cell.length_b   1.000
_cell.length_c   1.000
_cell.angle_alpha   90.00
_cell.angle_beta   90.00
_cell.angle_gamma   90.00
#
_symmetry.space_group_name_H-M   'P 1'
#
loop_
_entity.id
_entity.type
_entity.pdbx_description
1 polymer ?
#
loop_
_entity_poly.entity_id
_entity_poly.type
_entity_poly.pdbx_seq_one_letter_code
_entity_poly.pdbx_strand_id
1 'polypeptide(L)'
;MRTLALVESPAQLLNVAEWAYYARQREEGTRTRVPGQYRGEGVGREGTDRLVPKRYVDVAVLLPLDPHSRAQLARVAKLTSGGLRVRTFEVRAGTVGRFRQFAAVRRLVARADRLVVGDLFSGMVQTLLPAARARELVIVDDGTATTEFVRIMAEGRRLTRWHQQGGGQGGGGRAMHWLLEPSLRRSLFTCMEVEPPPGITIVPNGYVWTRFHFPKPLTRTGADLLGTSLVETGIVGEDRYLEAVRTVVRTRGVDRYLAHRRESEDKLRRITAATGVSVLRPDVPLELLAAQGPIGHTVLTFPSTVAHTLPIVLHERGVRVELCEIDEAWLTPGTSSHAAEFLREMARSAMNRHGLTAVHI
;
A
#
# COMPACT_ATOMS: atom_id res chain seq x y z
N MET A 1 5.91 17.91 17.55
CA MET A 1 5.77 17.91 16.08
C MET A 1 4.45 17.26 15.72
N ARG A 2 3.59 17.98 15.00
CA ARG A 2 2.27 17.52 14.58
C ARG A 2 2.39 16.80 13.25
N THR A 3 2.10 15.50 13.25
CA THR A 3 2.09 14.66 12.05
C THR A 3 0.66 14.46 11.56
N LEU A 4 0.41 14.66 10.27
CA LEU A 4 -0.85 14.34 9.62
C LEU A 4 -0.61 13.40 8.43
N ALA A 5 -1.32 12.29 8.40
CA ALA A 5 -1.39 11.41 7.24
C ALA A 5 -2.64 11.68 6.38
N LEU A 6 -2.48 11.67 5.06
CA LEU A 6 -3.57 11.72 4.08
C LEU A 6 -3.69 10.34 3.42
N VAL A 7 -4.86 9.74 3.51
CA VAL A 7 -5.12 8.37 3.08
C VAL A 7 -6.41 8.29 2.26
N GLU A 8 -6.38 7.53 1.17
CA GLU A 8 -7.48 7.33 0.22
C GLU A 8 -7.80 5.85 -0.02
N SER A 9 -6.94 4.94 0.42
CA SER A 9 -7.11 3.49 0.24
C SER A 9 -6.77 2.69 1.51
N PRO A 10 -7.31 1.47 1.65
CA PRO A 10 -6.96 0.56 2.75
C PRO A 10 -5.45 0.24 2.82
N ALA A 11 -4.79 0.07 1.66
CA ALA A 11 -3.35 -0.21 1.58
C ALA A 11 -2.51 0.96 2.09
N GLN A 12 -2.88 2.20 1.72
CA GLN A 12 -2.23 3.40 2.24
C GLN A 12 -2.39 3.50 3.77
N LEU A 13 -3.57 3.17 4.31
CA LEU A 13 -3.79 3.17 5.76
C LEU A 13 -2.87 2.17 6.48
N LEU A 14 -2.71 0.97 5.90
CA LEU A 14 -1.77 -0.03 6.39
C LEU A 14 -0.33 0.49 6.36
N ASN A 15 0.12 1.06 5.24
CA ASN A 15 1.49 1.59 5.14
C ASN A 15 1.75 2.79 6.05
N VAL A 16 0.72 3.61 6.37
CA VAL A 16 0.80 4.63 7.42
C VAL A 16 0.99 4.01 8.80
N ALA A 17 0.31 2.89 9.09
CA ALA A 17 0.48 2.17 10.36
C ALA A 17 1.90 1.59 10.50
N GLU A 18 2.41 0.97 9.43
CA GLU A 18 3.79 0.48 9.33
C GLU A 18 4.80 1.60 9.57
N TRP A 19 4.64 2.73 8.88
CA TRP A 19 5.51 3.88 9.05
C TRP A 19 5.43 4.46 10.46
N ALA A 20 4.23 4.59 11.04
CA ALA A 20 4.04 5.14 12.38
C ALA A 20 4.74 4.26 13.43
N TYR A 21 4.67 2.94 13.28
CA TYR A 21 5.37 1.98 14.14
C TYR A 21 6.89 2.11 13.99
N TYR A 22 7.40 2.16 12.77
CA TYR A 22 8.82 2.39 12.48
C TYR A 22 9.34 3.71 13.07
N ALA A 23 8.60 4.81 12.88
CA ALA A 23 8.99 6.12 13.36
C ALA A 23 9.08 6.16 14.89
N ARG A 24 8.14 5.51 15.59
CA ARG A 24 8.16 5.38 17.06
C ARG A 24 9.38 4.60 17.55
N GLN A 25 9.65 3.44 16.96
CA GLN A 25 10.82 2.62 17.28
C GLN A 25 12.13 3.42 17.15
N ARG A 26 12.26 4.23 16.10
CA ARG A 26 13.43 5.10 15.92
C ARG A 26 13.53 6.20 16.96
N GLU A 27 12.43 6.87 17.28
CA GLU A 27 12.41 7.92 18.30
C GLU A 27 12.76 7.36 19.68
N GLU A 28 12.24 6.17 20.02
CA GLU A 28 12.53 5.47 21.28
C GLU A 28 13.98 5.00 21.33
N GLY A 29 14.47 4.33 20.28
CA GLY A 29 15.87 3.87 20.19
C GLY A 29 16.90 5.00 20.17
N THR A 30 16.54 6.20 19.69
CA THR A 30 17.40 7.39 19.77
C THR A 30 17.44 7.97 21.18
N ARG A 31 16.34 7.89 21.94
CA ARG A 31 16.29 8.37 23.34
C ARG A 31 17.12 7.50 24.29
N THR A 32 17.12 6.19 24.08
CA THR A 32 17.91 5.26 24.91
C THR A 32 19.42 5.35 24.64
N ARG A 33 19.83 5.98 23.53
CA ARG A 33 21.23 6.07 23.07
C ARG A 33 21.99 7.33 23.50
N VAL A 34 21.46 8.16 24.41
CA VAL A 34 22.25 9.27 25.00
C VAL A 34 23.20 8.68 26.07
N PRO A 35 24.52 8.60 25.84
CA PRO A 35 25.46 8.16 26.87
C PRO A 35 25.87 9.40 27.68
N GLY A 36 25.39 9.52 28.91
CA GLY A 36 25.71 10.69 29.74
C GLY A 36 25.18 10.62 31.17
N GLN A 37 26.01 10.06 32.06
CA GLN A 37 26.04 10.22 33.52
C GLN A 37 24.83 9.77 34.35
N TYR A 38 24.90 8.53 34.84
CA TYR A 38 24.52 8.23 36.23
C TYR A 38 25.66 7.50 36.92
N ARG A 39 26.37 8.24 37.77
CA ARG A 39 27.14 7.69 38.90
C ARG A 39 26.28 8.00 40.12
N GLY A 40 25.85 6.97 40.86
CA GLY A 40 25.10 7.15 42.10
C GLY A 40 24.13 6.03 42.37
N GLU A 41 24.55 5.12 43.25
CA GLU A 41 23.78 4.05 43.87
C GLU A 41 22.57 4.58 44.66
N GLY A 42 21.53 3.76 44.82
CA GLY A 42 20.68 3.82 46.02
C GLY A 42 19.17 3.72 45.82
N VAL A 43 18.64 2.56 46.21
CA VAL A 43 17.35 2.33 46.91
C VAL A 43 16.05 2.51 46.11
N GLY A 44 15.20 1.48 46.22
CA GLY A 44 14.01 1.28 45.40
C GLY A 44 12.86 2.25 45.65
N ARG A 45 11.93 2.23 44.70
CA ARG A 45 10.56 2.69 44.84
C ARG A 45 9.69 2.09 43.74
N GLU A 46 8.74 1.26 44.16
CA GLU A 46 7.46 1.12 43.48
C GLU A 46 6.88 2.51 43.25
N GLY A 47 6.34 2.78 42.06
CA GLY A 47 5.67 4.05 41.81
C GLY A 47 5.58 4.47 40.37
N THR A 48 4.36 4.37 39.85
CA THR A 48 3.82 5.09 38.69
C THR A 48 4.30 4.59 37.34
N ASP A 49 3.44 3.76 36.73
CA ASP A 49 3.21 3.71 35.30
C ASP A 49 3.01 5.16 34.80
N ARG A 50 4.12 5.86 34.53
CA ARG A 50 4.12 7.15 33.85
C ARG A 50 3.62 6.83 32.45
N LEU A 51 2.30 6.98 32.26
CA LEU A 51 1.63 6.99 30.97
C LEU A 51 2.43 7.88 30.02
N VAL A 52 3.36 7.28 29.28
CA VAL A 52 4.07 7.93 28.19
C VAL A 52 2.95 8.39 27.25
N PRO A 53 2.81 9.69 26.96
CA PRO A 53 1.73 10.18 26.12
C PRO A 53 1.77 9.40 24.82
N LYS A 54 0.72 8.61 24.53
CA LYS A 54 0.60 7.87 23.28
C LYS A 54 0.69 8.91 22.15
N ARG A 55 1.84 8.95 21.47
CA ARG A 55 2.07 9.81 20.30
C ARG A 55 1.35 9.17 19.12
N TYR A 56 0.06 9.45 19.03
CA TYR A 56 -0.74 9.05 17.87
C TYR A 56 -0.33 9.86 16.64
N VAL A 57 -0.35 9.21 15.48
CA VAL A 57 -0.37 9.91 14.18
C VAL A 57 -1.81 10.24 13.84
N ASP A 58 -2.13 11.52 13.61
CA ASP A 58 -3.45 11.91 13.11
C ASP A 58 -3.58 11.49 11.64
N VAL A 59 -4.67 10.82 11.28
CA VAL A 59 -4.93 10.35 9.91
C VAL A 59 -6.23 10.95 9.40
N ALA A 60 -6.16 11.66 8.29
CA ALA A 60 -7.33 12.11 7.53
C ALA A 60 -7.59 11.14 6.36
N VAL A 61 -8.63 10.33 6.51
CA VAL A 61 -9.11 9.41 5.47
C VAL A 61 -10.07 10.16 4.58
N LEU A 62 -9.64 10.42 3.35
CA LEU A 62 -10.42 11.03 2.28
C LEU A 62 -11.27 9.93 1.63
N LEU A 63 -12.52 9.81 2.05
CA LEU A 63 -13.34 8.63 1.73
C LEU A 63 -13.52 8.44 0.22
N PRO A 64 -13.27 7.23 -0.33
CA PRO A 64 -13.59 6.91 -1.72
C PRO A 64 -15.11 6.80 -1.91
N LEU A 65 -15.59 6.72 -3.16
CA LEU A 65 -17.02 6.48 -3.42
C LEU A 65 -17.40 5.00 -3.29
N ASP A 66 -16.46 4.10 -3.58
CA ASP A 66 -16.67 2.65 -3.56
C ASP A 66 -17.01 2.12 -2.15
N PRO A 67 -18.20 1.49 -1.95
CA PRO A 67 -18.61 0.95 -0.66
C PRO A 67 -17.69 -0.13 -0.10
N HIS A 68 -17.12 -0.99 -0.96
CA HIS A 68 -16.24 -2.06 -0.51
C HIS A 68 -14.93 -1.49 0.08
N SER A 69 -14.31 -0.53 -0.61
CA SER A 69 -13.13 0.19 -0.11
C SER A 69 -13.41 0.92 1.21
N ARG A 70 -14.62 1.46 1.41
CA ARG A 70 -15.04 2.08 2.68
C ARG A 70 -15.11 1.06 3.81
N ALA A 71 -15.69 -0.12 3.56
CA ALA A 71 -15.76 -1.19 4.54
C ALA A 71 -14.35 -1.69 4.93
N GLN A 72 -13.46 -1.90 3.94
CA GLN A 72 -12.07 -2.26 4.20
C GLN A 72 -11.34 -1.19 5.03
N LEU A 73 -11.49 0.10 4.68
CA LEU A 73 -10.91 1.21 5.44
C LEU A 73 -11.35 1.20 6.91
N ALA A 74 -12.64 0.98 7.18
CA ALA A 74 -13.15 0.90 8.54
C ALA A 74 -12.52 -0.26 9.32
N ARG A 75 -12.33 -1.42 8.66
CA ARG A 75 -11.71 -2.59 9.29
C ARG A 75 -10.22 -2.39 9.56
N VAL A 76 -9.47 -1.85 8.61
CA VAL A 76 -8.06 -1.49 8.80
C VAL A 76 -7.90 -0.42 9.88
N ALA A 77 -8.78 0.58 9.94
CA ALA A 77 -8.77 1.59 11.01
C ALA A 77 -8.98 0.97 12.39
N LYS A 78 -9.87 -0.03 12.52
CA LYS A 78 -10.05 -0.77 13.77
C LYS A 78 -8.77 -1.51 14.18
N LEU A 79 -8.15 -2.24 13.24
CA LEU A 79 -6.92 -3.01 13.47
C LEU A 79 -5.72 -2.11 13.85
N THR A 80 -5.66 -0.89 13.33
CA THR A 80 -4.53 0.03 13.49
C THR A 80 -4.73 1.10 14.58
N SER A 81 -5.86 1.04 15.31
CA SER A 81 -6.27 2.02 16.33
C SER A 81 -5.28 2.22 17.50
N GLY A 82 -4.40 1.24 17.74
CA GLY A 82 -3.38 1.31 18.80
C GLY A 82 -2.29 2.37 18.57
N GLY A 83 -2.09 2.84 17.33
CA GLY A 83 -1.07 3.83 16.97
C GLY A 83 -1.58 5.02 16.15
N LEU A 84 -2.80 4.94 15.62
CA LEU A 84 -3.36 5.94 14.71
C LEU A 84 -4.63 6.57 15.27
N ARG A 85 -4.80 7.89 15.05
CA ARG A 85 -6.06 8.59 15.29
C ARG A 85 -6.75 8.88 13.96
N VAL A 86 -7.62 7.97 13.55
CA VAL A 86 -8.30 8.02 12.25
C VAL A 86 -9.53 8.92 12.30
N ARG A 87 -9.62 9.86 11.34
CA ARG A 87 -10.80 10.69 11.07
C ARG A 87 -11.16 10.61 9.60
N THR A 88 -12.43 10.41 9.30
CA THR A 88 -12.93 10.30 7.93
C THR A 88 -13.50 11.63 7.43
N PHE A 89 -13.36 11.88 6.13
CA PHE A 89 -13.81 13.11 5.48
C PHE A 89 -14.51 12.78 4.14
N GLU A 90 -15.77 13.20 4.02
CA GLU A 90 -16.56 13.08 2.78
C GLU A 90 -16.15 14.16 1.78
N VAL A 91 -15.05 13.93 1.08
CA VAL A 91 -14.50 14.88 0.10
C VAL A 91 -14.90 14.58 -1.35
N ARG A 92 -15.66 13.50 -1.58
CA ARG A 92 -16.16 13.10 -2.90
C ARG A 92 -17.68 13.05 -3.00
N ALA A 93 -18.39 13.00 -1.87
CA ALA A 93 -19.86 12.88 -1.82
C ALA A 93 -20.52 14.18 -1.34
N GLY A 94 -21.70 14.49 -1.88
CA GLY A 94 -22.50 15.66 -1.55
C GLY A 94 -21.99 16.98 -2.14
N THR A 95 -22.88 17.95 -2.38
CA THR A 95 -22.51 19.21 -3.05
C THR A 95 -21.95 20.23 -2.04
N VAL A 96 -22.73 20.61 -1.03
CA VAL A 96 -22.35 21.66 -0.06
C VAL A 96 -21.43 21.12 1.05
N GLY A 97 -21.72 19.91 1.55
CA GLY A 97 -20.94 19.27 2.62
C GLY A 97 -19.49 19.02 2.22
N ARG A 98 -19.25 18.67 0.96
CA ARG A 98 -17.91 18.39 0.41
C ARG A 98 -16.95 19.55 0.56
N PHE A 99 -17.39 20.78 0.24
CA PHE A 99 -16.52 21.95 0.37
C PHE A 99 -16.11 22.23 1.82
N ARG A 100 -17.04 22.04 2.77
CA ARG A 100 -16.75 22.18 4.20
C ARG A 100 -15.75 21.13 4.67
N GLN A 101 -15.95 19.87 4.28
CA GLN A 101 -15.04 18.76 4.61
C GLN A 101 -13.65 18.98 4.01
N PHE A 102 -13.58 19.36 2.73
CA PHE A 102 -12.32 19.68 2.06
C PHE A 102 -11.59 20.86 2.73
N ALA A 103 -12.30 21.93 3.08
CA ALA A 103 -11.74 23.07 3.80
C ALA A 103 -11.22 22.66 5.20
N ALA A 104 -11.91 21.74 5.88
CA ALA A 104 -11.44 21.19 7.15
C ALA A 104 -10.12 20.42 6.97
N VAL A 105 -10.01 19.56 5.95
CA VAL A 105 -8.75 18.86 5.63
C VAL A 105 -7.64 19.85 5.29
N ARG A 106 -7.92 20.85 4.45
CA ARG A 106 -6.94 21.90 4.09
C ARG A 106 -6.37 22.61 5.31
N ARG A 107 -7.19 22.90 6.32
CA ARG A 107 -6.73 23.50 7.60
C ARG A 107 -5.86 22.55 8.41
N LEU A 108 -6.15 21.25 8.40
CA LEU A 108 -5.29 20.25 9.04
C LEU A 108 -3.93 20.19 8.35
N VAL A 109 -3.92 20.15 7.02
CA VAL A 109 -2.71 20.13 6.19
C VAL A 109 -1.83 21.38 6.43
N ALA A 110 -2.44 22.56 6.47
CA ALA A 110 -1.72 23.81 6.72
C ALA A 110 -1.08 23.92 8.12
N ARG A 111 -1.54 23.11 9.09
CA ARG A 111 -1.06 23.09 10.48
C ARG A 111 -0.09 21.94 10.76
N ALA A 112 0.10 21.02 9.81
CA ALA A 112 0.97 19.87 10.01
C ALA A 112 2.44 20.28 9.86
N ASP A 113 3.28 19.82 10.79
CA ASP A 113 4.73 20.00 10.73
C ASP A 113 5.37 18.91 9.83
N ARG A 114 4.76 17.72 9.80
CA ARG A 114 5.11 16.58 8.96
C ARG A 114 3.85 16.04 8.27
N LEU A 115 3.94 15.82 6.96
CA LEU A 115 2.91 15.14 6.17
C LEU A 115 3.32 13.71 5.85
N VAL A 116 2.35 12.81 5.87
CA VAL A 116 2.47 11.44 5.37
C VAL A 116 1.45 11.25 4.26
N VAL A 117 1.85 10.81 3.08
CA VAL A 117 1.00 10.76 1.89
C VAL A 117 1.20 9.44 1.16
N GLY A 118 0.11 8.76 0.79
CA GLY A 118 0.18 7.53 0.00
C GLY A 118 0.33 7.76 -1.50
N ASP A 119 -0.57 8.54 -2.11
CA ASP A 119 -0.58 8.77 -3.56
C ASP A 119 -0.37 10.24 -3.91
N LEU A 120 0.81 10.56 -4.45
CA LEU A 120 1.12 11.90 -4.95
C LEU A 120 0.46 12.24 -6.29
N PHE A 121 -0.12 11.26 -6.99
CA PHE A 121 -0.92 11.46 -8.20
C PHE A 121 -2.39 11.74 -7.92
N SER A 122 -2.83 11.64 -6.67
CA SER A 122 -4.19 12.00 -6.30
C SER A 122 -4.45 13.50 -6.49
N GLY A 123 -5.40 13.85 -7.36
CA GLY A 123 -5.79 15.25 -7.61
C GLY A 123 -6.25 16.00 -6.35
N MET A 124 -6.86 15.29 -5.38
CA MET A 124 -7.23 15.87 -4.09
C MET A 124 -6.00 16.18 -3.25
N VAL A 125 -5.07 15.23 -3.13
CA VAL A 125 -3.80 15.43 -2.43
C VAL A 125 -3.04 16.60 -3.07
N GLN A 126 -2.88 16.60 -4.40
CA GLN A 126 -2.20 17.66 -5.13
C GLN A 126 -2.83 19.05 -4.93
N THR A 127 -4.15 19.13 -4.73
CA THR A 127 -4.84 20.39 -4.43
C THR A 127 -4.62 20.86 -2.98
N LEU A 128 -4.34 19.93 -2.06
CA LEU A 128 -4.08 20.22 -0.64
C LEU A 128 -2.63 20.60 -0.37
N LEU A 129 -1.65 19.97 -1.05
CA LEU A 129 -0.22 20.15 -0.80
C LEU A 129 0.24 21.62 -0.81
N PRO A 130 -0.19 22.50 -1.73
CA PRO A 130 0.25 23.90 -1.73
C PRO A 130 -0.17 24.70 -0.49
N ALA A 131 -1.09 24.19 0.34
CA ALA A 131 -1.45 24.83 1.60
C ALA A 131 -0.54 24.41 2.76
N ALA A 132 0.27 23.36 2.58
CA ALA A 132 1.08 22.78 3.63
C ALA A 132 2.26 23.68 4.00
N ARG A 133 2.54 23.75 5.30
CA ARG A 133 3.75 24.37 5.86
C ARG A 133 4.69 23.34 6.47
N ALA A 134 4.46 22.07 6.16
CA ALA A 134 5.24 20.96 6.67
C ALA A 134 6.69 21.09 6.20
N ARG A 135 7.62 20.79 7.09
CA ARG A 135 9.07 20.74 6.80
C ARG A 135 9.52 19.35 6.40
N GLU A 136 8.67 18.36 6.61
CA GLU A 136 8.95 16.96 6.31
C GLU A 136 7.76 16.31 5.58
N LEU A 137 8.09 15.58 4.52
CA LEU A 137 7.17 14.74 3.77
C LEU A 137 7.65 13.30 3.84
N VAL A 138 6.73 12.41 4.22
CA VAL A 138 6.89 10.97 4.11
C VAL A 138 5.91 10.49 3.04
N ILE A 139 6.44 9.86 2.01
CA ILE A 139 5.65 9.21 0.98
C ILE A 139 5.59 7.74 1.39
N VAL A 140 4.41 7.20 1.64
CA VAL A 140 4.24 5.79 1.96
C VAL A 140 3.83 5.04 0.70
N ASP A 141 4.18 3.76 0.64
CA ASP A 141 3.89 2.91 -0.50
C ASP A 141 2.40 2.91 -0.88
N ASP A 142 2.11 3.05 -2.17
CA ASP A 142 0.80 2.87 -2.81
C ASP A 142 0.93 1.93 -4.03
N GLY A 143 1.92 1.03 -3.97
CA GLY A 143 2.14 0.02 -4.98
C GLY A 143 2.71 0.61 -6.28
N THR A 144 2.02 0.40 -7.40
CA THR A 144 2.50 0.81 -8.72
C THR A 144 2.63 2.33 -8.88
N ALA A 145 1.87 3.11 -8.10
CA ALA A 145 2.03 4.54 -8.05
C ALA A 145 3.40 4.95 -7.48
N THR A 146 3.97 4.17 -6.57
CA THR A 146 5.27 4.47 -5.97
C THR A 146 6.42 4.31 -6.98
N THR A 147 6.42 3.24 -7.78
CA THR A 147 7.43 3.03 -8.83
C THR A 147 7.34 4.09 -9.93
N GLU A 148 6.11 4.47 -10.34
CA GLU A 148 5.93 5.52 -11.35
C GLU A 148 6.35 6.90 -10.82
N PHE A 149 6.11 7.18 -9.53
CA PHE A 149 6.59 8.40 -8.88
C PHE A 149 8.11 8.50 -8.92
N VAL A 150 8.82 7.43 -8.55
CA VAL A 150 10.29 7.39 -8.60
C VAL A 150 10.79 7.69 -10.00
N ARG A 151 10.20 7.07 -11.02
CA ARG A 151 10.55 7.29 -12.42
C ARG A 151 10.33 8.74 -12.84
N ILE A 152 9.17 9.32 -12.57
CA ILE A 152 8.84 10.71 -12.92
C ILE A 152 9.82 11.69 -12.26
N MET A 153 10.21 11.42 -11.00
CA MET A 153 11.20 12.24 -10.30
C MET A 153 12.60 12.11 -10.89
N ALA A 154 13.03 10.91 -11.27
CA ALA A 154 14.32 10.68 -11.92
C ALA A 154 14.41 11.40 -13.28
N GLU A 155 13.30 11.44 -14.02
CA GLU A 155 13.22 12.08 -15.35
C GLU A 155 12.86 13.58 -15.29
N GLY A 156 12.62 14.15 -14.09
CA GLY A 156 12.26 15.56 -13.91
C GLY A 156 10.90 15.95 -14.54
N ARG A 157 9.98 15.00 -14.73
CA ARG A 157 8.66 15.21 -15.35
C ARG A 157 7.62 15.72 -14.34
N ARG A 158 6.47 16.21 -14.83
CA ARG A 158 5.36 16.66 -13.96
C ARG A 158 4.61 15.49 -13.33
N LEU A 159 4.00 15.70 -12.16
CA LEU A 159 3.14 14.73 -11.46
C LEU A 159 1.78 14.55 -12.17
N THR A 160 1.77 13.87 -13.31
CA THR A 160 0.56 13.49 -14.05
C THR A 160 0.40 11.97 -14.06
N ARG A 161 -0.79 11.47 -13.75
CA ARG A 161 -1.08 10.02 -13.75
C ARG A 161 -1.19 9.52 -15.20
N TRP A 162 -0.42 8.49 -15.57
CA TRP A 162 -0.34 8.04 -16.98
C TRP A 162 -1.67 7.55 -17.58
N HIS A 163 -2.55 6.94 -16.76
CA HIS A 163 -3.90 6.51 -17.19
C HIS A 163 -4.90 7.66 -17.43
N GLN A 164 -4.49 8.92 -17.22
CA GLN A 164 -5.29 10.09 -17.55
C GLN A 164 -4.56 10.96 -18.57
N GLN A 165 -4.42 10.43 -19.79
CA GLN A 165 -4.37 11.31 -20.96
C GLN A 165 -5.77 11.89 -21.17
N GLY A 166 -6.07 13.00 -20.48
CA GLY A 166 -7.30 13.78 -20.67
C GLY A 166 -8.10 13.99 -19.39
N GLY A 167 -7.99 15.20 -18.82
CA GLY A 167 -8.95 15.70 -17.83
C GLY A 167 -8.37 16.05 -16.46
N GLY A 168 -7.56 17.11 -16.37
CA GLY A 168 -7.14 17.67 -15.08
C GLY A 168 -5.94 18.60 -15.13
N GLN A 169 -5.98 19.66 -15.94
CA GLN A 169 -4.98 20.72 -15.87
C GLN A 169 -5.19 21.58 -14.61
N GLY A 170 -4.21 21.64 -13.69
CA GLY A 170 -4.13 22.75 -12.72
C GLY A 170 -3.54 22.46 -11.33
N GLY A 171 -3.54 21.20 -10.86
CA GLY A 171 -3.04 20.83 -9.52
C GLY A 171 -1.57 20.43 -9.48
N GLY A 172 -1.18 19.52 -10.38
CA GLY A 172 0.14 18.85 -10.34
C GLY A 172 1.33 19.78 -10.43
N GLY A 173 1.23 20.92 -11.12
CA GLY A 173 2.32 21.90 -11.20
C GLY A 173 2.64 22.56 -9.86
N ARG A 174 1.61 22.99 -9.11
CA ARG A 174 1.81 23.61 -7.78
C ARG A 174 2.22 22.58 -6.74
N ALA A 175 1.66 21.38 -6.81
CA ALA A 175 2.09 20.27 -5.97
C ALA A 175 3.56 19.91 -6.22
N MET A 176 3.99 19.87 -7.48
CA MET A 176 5.38 19.61 -7.84
C MET A 176 6.31 20.74 -7.37
N HIS A 177 5.91 22.01 -7.53
CA HIS A 177 6.69 23.13 -7.00
C HIS A 177 6.90 23.00 -5.49
N TRP A 178 5.83 22.76 -4.72
CA TRP A 178 5.92 22.54 -3.28
C TRP A 178 6.79 21.31 -2.94
N LEU A 179 6.66 20.22 -3.70
CA LEU A 179 7.47 19.03 -3.52
C LEU A 179 8.95 19.34 -3.73
N LEU A 180 9.33 20.16 -4.70
CA LEU A 180 10.72 20.47 -5.04
C LEU A 180 11.37 21.54 -4.14
N GLU A 181 10.64 22.12 -3.18
CA GLU A 181 11.18 23.14 -2.26
C GLU A 181 12.45 22.66 -1.54
N PRO A 182 13.61 23.33 -1.68
CA PRO A 182 14.89 22.84 -1.14
C PRO A 182 14.88 22.56 0.37
N SER A 183 14.06 23.30 1.13
CA SER A 183 13.93 23.16 2.58
C SER A 183 13.06 21.98 3.03
N LEU A 184 12.30 21.36 2.11
CA LEU A 184 11.44 20.22 2.42
C LEU A 184 12.26 18.93 2.47
N ARG A 185 12.32 18.30 3.65
CA ARG A 185 12.91 16.98 3.80
C ARG A 185 11.94 15.91 3.31
N ARG A 186 12.40 14.99 2.47
CA ARG A 186 11.55 13.96 1.85
C ARG A 186 12.09 12.58 2.16
N SER A 187 11.18 11.68 2.47
CA SER A 187 11.49 10.26 2.55
C SER A 187 10.43 9.43 1.85
N LEU A 188 10.86 8.33 1.23
CA LEU A 188 9.99 7.33 0.62
C LEU A 188 10.04 6.07 1.48
N PHE A 189 8.94 5.76 2.16
CA PHE A 189 8.74 4.56 2.96
C PHE A 189 8.08 3.47 2.11
N THR A 190 8.89 2.59 1.53
CA THR A 190 8.45 1.62 0.52
C THR A 190 9.10 0.26 0.73
N CYS A 191 8.39 -0.80 0.34
CA CYS A 191 8.99 -2.13 0.24
C CYS A 191 9.52 -2.41 -1.16
N MET A 192 9.23 -1.57 -2.15
CA MET A 192 9.69 -1.76 -3.53
C MET A 192 11.21 -1.54 -3.64
N GLU A 193 11.86 -2.27 -4.55
CA GLU A 193 13.27 -2.05 -4.88
C GLU A 193 13.36 -0.96 -5.93
N VAL A 194 13.73 0.24 -5.50
CA VAL A 194 13.77 1.43 -6.36
C VAL A 194 15.00 2.25 -6.03
N GLU A 195 15.55 2.90 -7.04
CA GLU A 195 16.66 3.83 -6.83
C GLU A 195 16.17 5.11 -6.13
N PRO A 196 16.94 5.67 -5.16
CA PRO A 196 16.57 6.91 -4.49
C PRO A 196 16.43 8.08 -5.49
N PRO A 197 15.23 8.69 -5.61
CA PRO A 197 15.10 9.89 -6.43
C PRO A 197 15.94 11.05 -5.86
N PRO A 198 16.36 12.01 -6.69
CA PRO A 198 17.09 13.19 -6.22
C PRO A 198 16.39 13.89 -5.05
N GLY A 199 17.12 14.08 -3.94
CA GLY A 199 16.61 14.77 -2.75
C GLY A 199 15.56 14.00 -1.94
N ILE A 200 15.41 12.68 -2.16
CA ILE A 200 14.50 11.79 -1.43
C ILE A 200 15.28 10.63 -0.80
N THR A 201 15.18 10.47 0.52
CA THR A 201 15.77 9.32 1.22
C THR A 201 14.82 8.12 1.18
N ILE A 202 15.30 6.96 0.76
CA ILE A 202 14.53 5.72 0.87
C ILE A 202 14.60 5.18 2.29
N VAL A 203 13.45 4.75 2.80
CA VAL A 203 13.30 4.06 4.07
C VAL A 203 12.59 2.73 3.81
N PRO A 204 13.22 1.57 4.10
CA PRO A 204 12.62 0.29 3.79
C PRO A 204 11.40 0.01 4.68
N ASN A 205 10.27 -0.35 4.05
CA ASN A 205 9.12 -0.90 4.73
C ASN A 205 9.26 -2.43 4.85
N GLY A 206 9.63 -2.90 6.04
CA GLY A 206 9.77 -4.32 6.35
C GLY A 206 8.48 -4.99 6.86
N TYR A 207 7.34 -4.31 6.81
CA TYR A 207 6.07 -4.78 7.38
C TYR A 207 6.17 -5.20 8.86
N VAL A 208 7.00 -4.48 9.62
CA VAL A 208 7.34 -4.84 11.01
C VAL A 208 6.12 -4.73 11.92
N TRP A 209 5.24 -3.75 11.70
CA TRP A 209 3.99 -3.62 12.48
C TRP A 209 3.09 -4.83 12.25
N THR A 210 2.83 -5.18 10.99
CA THR A 210 2.01 -6.35 10.63
C THR A 210 2.59 -7.63 11.22
N ARG A 211 3.90 -7.85 11.03
CA ARG A 211 4.58 -9.04 11.53
C ARG A 211 4.59 -9.15 13.05
N PHE A 212 4.67 -8.02 13.75
CA PHE A 212 4.63 -7.97 15.22
C PHE A 212 3.22 -8.25 15.76
N HIS A 213 2.19 -7.63 15.18
CA HIS A 213 0.81 -7.75 15.65
C HIS A 213 0.14 -9.06 15.26
N PHE A 214 0.58 -9.68 14.16
CA PHE A 214 0.07 -10.96 13.68
C PHE A 214 1.25 -11.92 13.50
N PRO A 215 1.83 -12.46 14.58
CA PRO A 215 3.12 -13.17 14.52
C PRO A 215 3.07 -14.52 13.80
N LYS A 216 1.90 -15.16 13.73
CA LYS A 216 1.71 -16.44 13.06
C LYS A 216 0.36 -16.46 12.33
N PRO A 217 0.34 -16.66 11.00
CA PRO A 217 -0.90 -16.78 10.27
C PRO A 217 -1.58 -18.12 10.56
N LEU A 218 -2.90 -18.14 10.56
CA LEU A 218 -3.65 -19.39 10.49
C LEU A 218 -3.46 -19.99 9.10
N THR A 219 -2.75 -21.10 9.01
CA THR A 219 -2.48 -21.78 7.74
C THR A 219 -3.45 -22.94 7.51
N ARG A 220 -3.87 -23.13 6.26
CA ARG A 220 -4.66 -24.28 5.82
C ARG A 220 -3.88 -25.10 4.78
N THR A 221 -4.26 -26.36 4.62
CA THR A 221 -3.86 -27.17 3.46
C THR A 221 -4.42 -26.57 2.17
N GLY A 222 -3.80 -26.89 1.04
CA GLY A 222 -4.20 -26.35 -0.28
C GLY A 222 -3.62 -24.97 -0.58
N ALA A 223 -3.95 -24.45 -1.76
CA ALA A 223 -3.35 -23.24 -2.30
C ALA A 223 -4.38 -22.11 -2.54
N ASP A 224 -3.93 -20.87 -2.38
CA ASP A 224 -4.67 -19.66 -2.73
C ASP A 224 -4.15 -19.09 -4.05
N LEU A 225 -5.04 -18.74 -4.98
CA LEU A 225 -4.70 -17.91 -6.13
C LEU A 225 -5.20 -16.49 -5.91
N LEU A 226 -4.29 -15.52 -5.98
CA LEU A 226 -4.61 -14.11 -5.87
C LEU A 226 -5.04 -13.57 -7.22
N GLY A 227 -6.25 -13.01 -7.26
CA GLY A 227 -6.77 -12.34 -8.43
C GLY A 227 -6.07 -11.03 -8.74
N THR A 228 -6.29 -10.53 -9.95
CA THR A 228 -5.68 -9.28 -10.45
C THR A 228 -6.66 -8.48 -11.29
N SER A 229 -6.40 -7.18 -11.45
CA SER A 229 -7.23 -6.29 -12.28
C SER A 229 -6.79 -6.19 -13.74
N LEU A 230 -5.89 -7.05 -14.22
CA LEU A 230 -5.30 -6.90 -15.56
C LEU A 230 -6.32 -6.96 -16.69
N VAL A 231 -7.36 -7.78 -16.51
CA VAL A 231 -8.50 -7.86 -17.44
C VAL A 231 -9.31 -6.56 -17.40
N GLU A 232 -9.61 -6.06 -16.20
CA GLU A 232 -10.39 -4.83 -15.99
C GLU A 232 -9.66 -3.57 -16.48
N THR A 233 -8.33 -3.61 -16.51
CA THR A 233 -7.50 -2.54 -17.10
C THR A 233 -7.27 -2.74 -18.60
N GLY A 234 -7.81 -3.82 -19.19
CA GLY A 234 -7.66 -4.13 -20.61
C GLY A 234 -6.26 -4.56 -21.03
N ILE A 235 -5.38 -4.88 -20.09
CA ILE A 235 -3.99 -5.30 -20.38
C ILE A 235 -3.97 -6.75 -20.84
N VAL A 236 -4.76 -7.61 -20.19
CA VAL A 236 -4.86 -9.04 -20.51
C VAL A 236 -6.26 -9.35 -21.04
N GLY A 237 -6.36 -10.19 -22.08
CA GLY A 237 -7.64 -10.69 -22.59
C GLY A 237 -8.34 -11.61 -21.60
N GLU A 238 -9.65 -11.44 -21.40
CA GLU A 238 -10.42 -12.20 -20.40
C GLU A 238 -10.38 -13.71 -20.63
N ASP A 239 -10.56 -14.18 -21.87
CA ASP A 239 -10.58 -15.61 -22.15
C ASP A 239 -9.20 -16.27 -21.91
N ARG A 240 -8.11 -15.55 -22.22
CA ARG A 240 -6.74 -16.00 -21.90
C ARG A 240 -6.52 -16.08 -20.40
N TYR A 241 -6.99 -15.07 -19.66
CA TYR A 241 -6.92 -15.06 -18.19
C TYR A 241 -7.71 -16.22 -17.57
N LEU A 242 -8.92 -16.50 -18.05
CA LEU A 242 -9.74 -17.59 -17.53
C LEU A 242 -9.11 -18.96 -17.81
N GLU A 243 -8.52 -19.14 -18.99
CA GLU A 243 -7.80 -20.38 -19.31
C GLU A 243 -6.56 -20.55 -18.42
N ALA A 244 -5.81 -19.47 -18.18
CA ALA A 244 -4.70 -19.48 -17.25
C ALA A 244 -5.12 -19.87 -15.83
N VAL A 245 -6.19 -19.27 -15.32
CA VAL A 245 -6.74 -19.60 -13.99
C VAL A 245 -7.14 -21.07 -13.92
N ARG A 246 -7.79 -21.62 -14.96
CA ARG A 246 -8.12 -23.06 -15.02
C ARG A 246 -6.88 -23.94 -14.96
N THR A 247 -5.85 -23.61 -15.73
CA THR A 247 -4.59 -24.34 -15.74
C THR A 247 -3.94 -24.32 -14.36
N VAL A 248 -3.79 -23.15 -13.74
CA VAL A 248 -3.20 -23.00 -12.40
C VAL A 248 -3.98 -23.79 -11.36
N VAL A 249 -5.33 -23.70 -11.39
CA VAL A 249 -6.17 -24.44 -10.46
C VAL A 249 -5.94 -25.93 -10.56
N ARG A 250 -5.96 -26.46 -11.78
CA ARG A 250 -5.78 -27.89 -12.05
C ARG A 250 -4.38 -28.39 -11.68
N THR A 251 -3.32 -27.63 -12.01
CA THR A 251 -1.94 -28.10 -11.86
C THR A 251 -1.32 -27.81 -10.49
N ARG A 252 -1.80 -26.79 -9.78
CA ARG A 252 -1.25 -26.35 -8.48
C ARG A 252 -2.18 -26.66 -7.29
N GLY A 253 -3.33 -27.27 -7.53
CA GLY A 253 -4.27 -27.66 -6.47
C GLY A 253 -4.84 -26.45 -5.73
N VAL A 254 -5.17 -25.38 -6.47
CA VAL A 254 -5.82 -24.20 -5.89
C VAL A 254 -7.28 -24.54 -5.60
N ASP A 255 -7.71 -24.30 -4.38
CA ASP A 255 -9.09 -24.53 -3.93
C ASP A 255 -9.81 -23.21 -3.60
N ARG A 256 -9.08 -22.09 -3.56
CA ARG A 256 -9.61 -20.76 -3.22
C ARG A 256 -8.99 -19.67 -4.07
N TYR A 257 -9.85 -18.79 -4.58
CA TYR A 257 -9.47 -17.63 -5.37
C TYR A 257 -9.78 -16.35 -4.58
N LEU A 258 -8.74 -15.59 -4.24
CA LEU A 258 -8.87 -14.32 -3.52
C LEU A 258 -9.02 -13.19 -4.53
N ALA A 259 -10.27 -12.81 -4.78
CA ALA A 259 -10.63 -11.84 -5.82
C ALA A 259 -10.05 -10.46 -5.53
N HIS A 260 -9.50 -9.84 -6.57
CA HIS A 260 -9.12 -8.44 -6.52
C HIS A 260 -10.37 -7.56 -6.55
N ARG A 261 -10.34 -6.44 -5.80
CA ARG A 261 -11.51 -5.55 -5.59
C ARG A 261 -12.14 -5.00 -6.87
N ARG A 262 -11.36 -4.91 -7.96
CA ARG A 262 -11.84 -4.38 -9.25
C ARG A 262 -12.52 -5.44 -10.10
N GLU A 263 -12.35 -6.72 -9.78
CA GLU A 263 -12.88 -7.80 -10.61
C GLU A 263 -14.40 -7.82 -10.65
N SER A 264 -14.94 -7.94 -11.85
CA SER A 264 -16.37 -7.96 -12.10
C SER A 264 -17.00 -9.24 -11.54
N GLU A 265 -18.24 -9.13 -11.05
CA GLU A 265 -19.00 -10.29 -10.56
C GLU A 265 -19.17 -11.34 -11.67
N ASP A 266 -19.32 -10.92 -12.92
CA ASP A 266 -19.51 -11.82 -14.05
C ASP A 266 -18.26 -12.68 -14.29
N LYS A 267 -17.07 -12.07 -14.29
CA LYS A 267 -15.80 -12.78 -14.41
C LYS A 267 -15.60 -13.74 -13.23
N LEU A 268 -15.91 -13.32 -12.00
CA LEU A 268 -15.81 -14.18 -10.82
C LEU A 268 -16.76 -15.38 -10.90
N ARG A 269 -18.00 -15.20 -11.36
CA ARG A 269 -18.93 -16.32 -11.60
C ARG A 269 -18.40 -17.28 -12.66
N ARG A 270 -17.79 -16.77 -13.73
CA ARG A 270 -17.13 -17.60 -14.77
C ARG A 270 -15.96 -18.42 -14.19
N ILE A 271 -15.15 -17.83 -13.30
CA ILE A 271 -14.07 -18.53 -12.60
C ILE A 271 -14.65 -19.69 -11.76
N THR A 272 -15.64 -19.41 -10.90
CA THR A 272 -16.27 -20.44 -10.06
C THR A 272 -16.87 -21.56 -10.91
N ALA A 273 -17.63 -21.21 -11.95
CA ALA A 273 -18.28 -22.21 -12.81
C ALA A 273 -17.28 -23.09 -13.55
N ALA A 274 -16.13 -22.55 -13.95
CA ALA A 274 -15.16 -23.29 -14.75
C ALA A 274 -14.14 -24.09 -13.92
N THR A 275 -13.96 -23.77 -12.64
CA THR A 275 -12.87 -24.32 -11.82
C THR A 275 -13.34 -24.96 -10.51
N GLY A 276 -14.54 -24.64 -10.04
CA GLY A 276 -15.06 -25.11 -8.75
C GLY A 276 -14.41 -24.49 -7.52
N VAL A 277 -13.48 -23.54 -7.67
CA VAL A 277 -12.82 -22.89 -6.52
C VAL A 277 -13.78 -22.03 -5.71
N SER A 278 -13.49 -21.92 -4.41
CA SER A 278 -14.16 -20.94 -3.55
C SER A 278 -13.64 -19.54 -3.85
N VAL A 279 -14.45 -18.68 -4.46
CA VAL A 279 -14.11 -17.27 -4.65
C VAL A 279 -14.40 -16.51 -3.36
N LEU A 280 -13.37 -15.85 -2.81
CA LEU A 280 -13.52 -14.93 -1.68
C LEU A 280 -13.21 -13.50 -2.11
N ARG A 281 -13.97 -12.55 -1.56
CA ARG A 281 -13.64 -11.12 -1.61
C ARG A 281 -13.04 -10.70 -0.27
N PRO A 282 -11.71 -10.43 -0.20
CA PRO A 282 -11.07 -9.97 1.02
C PRO A 282 -11.73 -8.72 1.59
N ASP A 283 -11.85 -8.64 2.92
CA ASP A 283 -12.41 -7.49 3.64
C ASP A 283 -11.33 -6.57 4.25
N VAL A 284 -10.06 -6.87 3.97
CA VAL A 284 -8.85 -6.12 4.31
C VAL A 284 -7.81 -6.30 3.19
N PRO A 285 -6.75 -5.47 3.12
CA PRO A 285 -5.59 -5.72 2.26
C PRO A 285 -5.04 -7.14 2.42
N LEU A 286 -4.54 -7.71 1.33
CA LEU A 286 -4.07 -9.09 1.28
C LEU A 286 -2.91 -9.34 2.25
N GLU A 287 -2.11 -8.34 2.57
CA GLU A 287 -1.07 -8.39 3.59
C GLU A 287 -1.66 -8.71 4.98
N LEU A 288 -2.74 -8.03 5.36
CA LEU A 288 -3.40 -8.27 6.65
C LEU A 288 -4.19 -9.57 6.65
N LEU A 289 -4.83 -9.93 5.53
CA LEU A 289 -5.51 -11.22 5.40
C LEU A 289 -4.50 -12.36 5.52
N ALA A 290 -3.38 -12.29 4.80
CA ALA A 290 -2.36 -13.32 4.81
C ALA A 290 -1.66 -13.42 6.17
N ALA A 291 -1.40 -12.30 6.84
CA ALA A 291 -0.80 -12.29 8.18
C ALA A 291 -1.71 -12.90 9.26
N GLN A 292 -3.03 -12.75 9.13
CA GLN A 292 -4.01 -13.32 10.07
C GLN A 292 -4.40 -14.76 9.70
N GLY A 293 -4.65 -15.03 8.43
CA GLY A 293 -5.26 -16.25 7.91
C GLY A 293 -6.79 -16.31 8.11
N PRO A 294 -7.45 -17.41 7.70
CA PRO A 294 -6.85 -18.59 7.07
C PRO A 294 -6.20 -18.28 5.71
N ILE A 295 -4.96 -18.74 5.49
CA ILE A 295 -4.22 -18.66 4.21
C ILE A 295 -3.66 -20.03 3.83
N GLY A 296 -3.66 -20.37 2.55
CA GLY A 296 -3.08 -21.61 2.04
C GLY A 296 -1.58 -21.69 2.32
N HIS A 297 -1.05 -22.91 2.46
CA HIS A 297 0.40 -23.15 2.59
C HIS A 297 1.18 -22.70 1.34
N THR A 298 0.50 -22.59 0.19
CA THR A 298 1.02 -22.00 -1.04
C THR A 298 0.08 -20.87 -1.49
N VAL A 299 0.66 -19.72 -1.84
CA VAL A 299 -0.05 -18.56 -2.38
C VAL A 299 0.54 -18.25 -3.74
N LEU A 300 -0.29 -18.32 -4.77
CA LEU A 300 0.07 -18.01 -6.15
C LEU A 300 -0.45 -16.64 -6.52
N THR A 301 0.34 -15.85 -7.23
CA THR A 301 -0.06 -14.51 -7.66
C THR A 301 0.46 -14.19 -9.05
N PHE A 302 -0.37 -13.55 -9.86
CA PHE A 302 0.09 -12.90 -11.10
C PHE A 302 0.90 -11.63 -10.75
N PRO A 303 1.69 -11.06 -11.70
CA PRO A 303 2.46 -9.85 -11.48
C PRO A 303 1.58 -8.73 -10.90
N SER A 304 1.87 -8.41 -9.65
CA SER A 304 1.12 -7.44 -8.84
C SER A 304 1.97 -7.01 -7.66
N THR A 305 1.56 -5.95 -6.96
CA THR A 305 2.30 -5.42 -5.81
C THR A 305 2.41 -6.44 -4.68
N VAL A 306 1.46 -7.38 -4.57
CA VAL A 306 1.49 -8.41 -3.54
C VAL A 306 2.60 -9.44 -3.73
N ALA A 307 3.17 -9.55 -4.93
CA ALA A 307 4.40 -10.31 -5.17
C ALA A 307 5.62 -9.73 -4.43
N HIS A 308 5.60 -8.44 -4.08
CA HIS A 308 6.63 -7.78 -3.27
C HIS A 308 6.30 -7.76 -1.78
N THR A 309 5.02 -7.61 -1.44
CA THR A 309 4.62 -7.42 -0.03
C THR A 309 4.48 -8.74 0.73
N LEU A 310 3.85 -9.77 0.13
CA LEU A 310 3.57 -11.03 0.82
C LEU A 310 4.82 -11.81 1.20
N PRO A 311 5.89 -11.91 0.38
CA PRO A 311 7.11 -12.58 0.80
C PRO A 311 7.75 -11.95 2.05
N ILE A 312 7.58 -10.65 2.26
CA ILE A 312 8.07 -9.94 3.45
C ILE A 312 7.17 -10.25 4.65
N VAL A 313 5.85 -10.15 4.47
CA VAL A 313 4.85 -10.39 5.52
C VAL A 313 4.88 -11.84 6.01
N LEU A 314 5.05 -12.79 5.09
CA LEU A 314 5.03 -14.23 5.33
C LEU A 314 6.41 -14.85 5.56
N HIS A 315 7.48 -14.03 5.58
CA HIS A 315 8.84 -14.50 5.78
C HIS A 315 8.95 -15.37 7.04
N GLU A 316 9.51 -16.57 6.87
CA GLU A 316 9.70 -17.59 7.92
C GLU A 316 8.40 -18.07 8.61
N ARG A 317 7.25 -18.01 7.91
CA ARG A 317 5.94 -18.38 8.48
C ARG A 317 5.29 -19.61 7.86
N GLY A 318 6.08 -20.42 7.14
CA GLY A 318 5.63 -21.69 6.57
C GLY A 318 4.63 -21.55 5.43
N VAL A 319 4.54 -20.37 4.80
CA VAL A 319 3.73 -20.12 3.60
C VAL A 319 4.66 -19.80 2.44
N ARG A 320 4.50 -20.53 1.33
CA ARG A 320 5.25 -20.30 0.09
C ARG A 320 4.49 -19.31 -0.79
N VAL A 321 5.21 -18.35 -1.36
CA VAL A 321 4.67 -17.43 -2.38
C VAL A 321 5.29 -17.78 -3.72
N GLU A 322 4.46 -17.92 -4.75
CA GLU A 322 4.86 -18.27 -6.10
C GLU A 322 4.29 -17.27 -7.09
N LEU A 323 5.05 -16.95 -8.14
CA LEU A 323 4.66 -16.00 -9.16
C LEU A 323 4.19 -16.73 -10.42
N CYS A 324 2.92 -16.54 -10.77
CA CYS A 324 2.37 -16.94 -12.05
C CYS A 324 2.83 -15.95 -13.12
N GLU A 325 3.61 -16.39 -14.11
CA GLU A 325 4.03 -15.50 -15.19
C GLU A 325 2.88 -15.20 -16.17
N ILE A 326 3.00 -14.07 -16.88
CA ILE A 326 2.07 -13.69 -17.94
C ILE A 326 2.81 -13.80 -19.26
N ASP A 327 2.31 -14.67 -20.13
CA ASP A 327 2.79 -14.80 -21.49
C ASP A 327 2.44 -13.56 -22.32
N GLU A 328 3.32 -13.14 -23.24
CA GLU A 328 3.09 -11.99 -24.12
C GLU A 328 1.84 -12.17 -24.98
N ALA A 329 1.48 -13.40 -25.36
CA ALA A 329 0.29 -13.72 -26.13
C ALA A 329 -1.03 -13.45 -25.37
N TRP A 330 -0.98 -13.17 -24.07
CA TRP A 330 -2.15 -12.78 -23.28
C TRP A 330 -2.44 -11.29 -23.38
N LEU A 331 -1.45 -10.49 -23.79
CA LEU A 331 -1.58 -9.04 -23.88
C LEU A 331 -2.55 -8.67 -24.98
N THR A 332 -3.44 -7.72 -24.70
CA THR A 332 -4.35 -7.20 -25.72
C THR A 332 -3.60 -6.31 -26.72
N PRO A 333 -4.08 -6.18 -27.97
CA PRO A 333 -3.44 -5.32 -28.98
C PRO A 333 -3.30 -3.85 -28.57
N GLY A 334 -4.17 -3.36 -27.66
CA GLY A 334 -4.14 -1.99 -27.14
C GLY A 334 -3.15 -1.77 -25.99
N THR A 335 -2.43 -2.81 -25.55
CA THR A 335 -1.48 -2.70 -24.45
C THR A 335 -0.25 -1.91 -24.90
N SER A 336 0.00 -0.76 -24.25
CA SER A 336 1.20 0.03 -24.51
C SER A 336 2.48 -0.76 -24.17
N SER A 337 3.56 -0.49 -24.91
CA SER A 337 4.90 -1.06 -24.62
C SER A 337 5.32 -0.81 -23.18
N HIS A 338 5.04 0.38 -22.66
CA HIS A 338 5.34 0.75 -21.28
C HIS A 338 4.60 -0.13 -20.26
N ALA A 339 3.31 -0.43 -20.48
CA ALA A 339 2.53 -1.27 -19.57
C ALA A 339 3.03 -2.73 -19.56
N ALA A 340 3.39 -3.26 -20.73
CA ALA A 340 3.97 -4.59 -20.86
C ALA A 340 5.33 -4.67 -20.15
N GLU A 341 6.21 -3.71 -20.39
CA GLU A 341 7.52 -3.60 -19.73
C GLU A 341 7.38 -3.48 -18.21
N PHE A 342 6.42 -2.68 -17.74
CA PHE A 342 6.15 -2.51 -16.31
C PHE A 342 5.75 -3.83 -15.63
N LEU A 343 4.91 -4.66 -16.26
CA LEU A 343 4.55 -5.97 -15.72
C LEU A 343 5.75 -6.92 -15.67
N ARG A 344 6.57 -6.93 -16.73
CA ARG A 344 7.79 -7.75 -16.79
C ARG A 344 8.78 -7.34 -15.71
N GLU A 345 9.00 -6.04 -15.52
CA GLU A 345 9.92 -5.53 -14.51
C GLU A 345 9.39 -5.79 -13.09
N MET A 346 8.10 -5.62 -12.86
CA MET A 346 7.48 -5.96 -11.57
C MET A 346 7.66 -7.43 -11.20
N ALA A 347 7.41 -8.33 -12.16
CA ALA A 347 7.62 -9.77 -12.01
C ALA A 347 9.08 -10.09 -11.72
N ARG A 348 9.99 -9.60 -12.57
CA ARG A 348 11.44 -9.83 -12.47
C ARG A 348 12.01 -9.32 -11.15
N SER A 349 11.67 -8.09 -10.75
CA SER A 349 12.13 -7.51 -9.50
C SER A 349 11.64 -8.30 -8.29
N ALA A 350 10.37 -8.73 -8.28
CA ALA A 350 9.84 -9.57 -7.19
C ALA A 350 10.58 -10.91 -7.09
N MET A 351 10.77 -11.59 -8.23
CA MET A 351 11.48 -12.87 -8.29
C MET A 351 12.93 -12.73 -7.83
N ASN A 352 13.67 -11.75 -8.35
CA ASN A 352 15.07 -11.53 -8.02
C ASN A 352 15.26 -11.21 -6.53
N ARG A 353 14.41 -10.34 -5.98
CA ARG A 353 14.53 -9.89 -4.60
C ARG A 353 14.15 -10.96 -3.59
N HIS A 354 13.12 -11.75 -3.88
CA HIS A 354 12.53 -12.67 -2.91
C HIS A 354 12.79 -14.15 -3.23
N GLY A 355 13.47 -14.45 -4.34
CA GLY A 355 13.72 -15.82 -4.79
C GLY A 355 12.43 -16.58 -5.11
N LEU A 356 11.41 -15.89 -5.66
CA LEU A 356 10.12 -16.51 -5.94
C LEU A 356 10.26 -17.55 -7.06
N THR A 357 9.59 -18.68 -6.89
CA THR A 357 9.45 -19.67 -7.96
C THR A 357 8.49 -19.16 -9.02
N ALA A 358 8.93 -19.15 -10.28
CA ALA A 358 8.07 -18.88 -11.42
C ALA A 358 7.21 -20.10 -11.75
N VAL A 359 5.93 -19.84 -12.01
CA VAL A 359 4.96 -20.82 -12.50
C VAL A 359 4.62 -20.43 -13.93
N HIS A 360 5.08 -21.22 -14.89
CA HIS A 360 4.73 -21.10 -16.30
C HIS A 360 3.36 -21.73 -16.54
N ILE A 361 2.48 -21.03 -17.25
CA ILE A 361 1.06 -21.37 -17.41
C ILE A 361 0.72 -21.58 -18.88
#